data_AF-A0A2S6R037-F1
#
_entry.id   AF-A0A2S6R037-F1
#
_cell.length_a   1.000
_cell.length_b   1.000
_cell.length_c   1.000
_cell.angle_alpha   90.00
_cell.angle_beta   90.00
_cell.angle_gamma   90.00
#
_symmetry.space_group_name_H-M   'P 1'
#
loop_
_entity.id
_entity.type
_entity.pdbx_description
1 polymer ?
#
loop_
_entity_poly.entity_id
_entity_poly.type
_entity_poly.pdbx_seq_one_letter_code
_entity_poly.pdbx_strand_id
1 'polypeptide(L)'
;LEALKPGNAWCDDTVTATLEDCAVTASKALERALQYLAERYGSNLDGWSWGEAHYAYSEHEVLGRVPGLGPLFEIRLANGGAGNTVNAASFTVRDEKIPFAQNHGPAYRAIYDLDPLGQSLFIHNTGQSGNPLSSHYRDFAEMWRDGEYVPLLMNRAQIESASIGTLRLSP
;
A
#
# COMPACT_ATOMS: atom_id res chain seq x y z
N LEU A 1 21.04 7.53 -21.17
CA LEU A 1 22.35 8.11 -20.79
C LEU A 1 22.59 9.51 -21.38
N GLU A 2 22.01 9.84 -22.54
CA GLU A 2 22.11 11.20 -23.11
C GLU A 2 21.44 12.28 -22.24
N ALA A 3 20.42 11.90 -21.48
CA ALA A 3 19.70 12.77 -20.55
C ALA A 3 20.54 13.29 -19.36
N LEU A 4 21.72 12.71 -19.09
CA LEU A 4 22.58 13.11 -17.97
C LEU A 4 23.78 13.98 -18.40
N LYS A 5 23.84 14.37 -19.68
CA LYS A 5 24.93 15.21 -20.18
C LYS A 5 24.78 16.65 -19.67
N PRO A 6 25.91 17.37 -19.46
CA PRO A 6 25.88 18.81 -19.16
C PRO A 6 25.15 19.59 -20.25
N GLY A 7 24.34 20.58 -19.84
CA GLY A 7 23.56 21.43 -20.75
C GLY A 7 22.24 20.83 -21.25
N ASN A 8 21.76 19.76 -20.60
CA ASN A 8 20.42 19.23 -20.87
C ASN A 8 19.35 20.00 -20.08
N ALA A 9 18.30 20.47 -20.76
CA ALA A 9 17.18 21.23 -20.18
C ALA A 9 16.44 20.49 -19.04
N TRP A 10 16.56 19.17 -18.94
CA TRP A 10 15.95 18.39 -17.86
C TRP A 10 16.59 18.62 -16.47
N CYS A 11 17.81 19.15 -16.42
CA CYS A 11 18.59 19.32 -15.20
C CYS A 11 18.93 20.77 -14.86
N ASP A 12 18.57 21.70 -15.74
CA ASP A 12 18.77 23.14 -15.58
C ASP A 12 17.66 23.73 -14.70
N ASP A 13 18.04 24.49 -13.67
CA ASP A 13 17.09 25.30 -12.93
C ASP A 13 16.99 26.66 -13.61
N THR A 14 15.93 26.85 -14.41
CA THR A 14 15.74 28.05 -15.25
C THR A 14 15.58 29.35 -14.46
N VAL A 15 15.51 29.27 -13.12
CA VAL A 15 15.47 30.42 -12.22
C VAL A 15 16.89 30.93 -11.91
N THR A 16 17.92 30.11 -12.08
CA THR A 16 19.31 30.50 -11.77
C THR A 16 20.01 31.11 -13.00
N ALA A 17 21.05 31.90 -12.75
CA ALA A 17 21.86 32.52 -13.81
C ALA A 17 22.92 31.56 -14.40
N THR A 18 23.12 30.40 -13.78
CA THR A 18 24.18 29.46 -14.11
C THR A 18 23.56 28.15 -14.58
N LEU A 19 23.84 27.77 -15.82
CA LEU A 19 23.42 26.47 -16.36
C LEU A 19 23.95 25.33 -15.49
N GLU A 20 23.07 24.62 -14.80
CA GLU A 20 23.44 23.46 -14.00
C GLU A 20 23.60 22.19 -14.83
N ASP A 21 24.50 21.32 -14.38
CA ASP A 21 24.51 19.93 -14.82
C ASP A 21 23.67 19.04 -13.89
N CYS A 22 23.38 17.83 -14.36
CA CYS A 22 22.56 16.88 -13.61
C CYS A 22 23.21 16.43 -12.29
N ALA A 23 24.52 16.50 -12.15
CA ALA A 23 25.20 16.10 -10.92
C ALA A 23 24.97 17.15 -9.81
N VAL A 24 25.06 18.44 -10.15
CA VAL A 24 24.73 19.55 -9.24
C VAL A 24 23.26 19.47 -8.80
N THR A 25 22.34 19.30 -9.75
CA THR A 25 20.90 19.22 -9.44
C THR A 25 20.57 17.98 -8.62
N ALA A 26 21.17 16.82 -8.90
CA ALA A 26 20.99 15.62 -8.09
C ALA A 26 21.51 15.80 -6.65
N SER A 27 22.63 16.51 -6.46
CA SER A 27 23.21 16.78 -5.15
C SER A 27 22.30 17.69 -4.32
N LYS A 28 21.81 18.78 -4.91
CA LYS A 28 20.81 19.67 -4.28
C LYS A 28 19.51 18.91 -3.94
N ALA A 29 19.05 18.01 -4.81
CA ALA A 29 17.85 17.20 -4.56
C ALA A 29 18.05 16.23 -3.40
N LEU A 30 19.22 15.59 -3.32
CA LEU A 30 19.57 14.68 -2.23
C LEU A 30 19.63 15.41 -0.88
N GLU A 31 20.28 16.58 -0.82
CA GLU A 31 20.34 17.40 0.40
C GLU A 31 18.93 17.76 0.90
N ARG A 32 18.05 18.22 0.00
CA ARG A 32 16.65 18.54 0.33
C ARG A 32 15.87 17.32 0.78
N ALA A 33 16.06 16.17 0.13
CA ALA A 33 15.40 14.93 0.50
C ALA A 33 15.83 14.45 1.89
N LEU A 34 17.13 14.49 2.18
CA LEU A 34 17.67 14.11 3.50
C LEU A 34 17.16 15.05 4.59
N GLN A 35 17.13 16.37 4.33
CA GLN A 35 16.55 17.34 5.27
C GLN A 35 15.08 17.03 5.54
N TYR A 36 14.28 16.86 4.48
CA TYR A 36 12.86 16.55 4.58
C TYR A 36 12.58 15.26 5.38
N LEU A 37 13.34 14.20 5.10
CA LEU A 37 13.19 12.93 5.79
C LEU A 37 13.67 13.01 7.24
N ALA A 38 14.75 13.76 7.53
CA ALA A 38 15.24 13.94 8.89
C ALA A 38 14.26 14.73 9.77
N GLU A 39 13.62 15.77 9.21
CA GLU A 39 12.57 16.54 9.90
C GLU A 39 11.35 15.67 10.22
N ARG A 40 11.04 14.69 9.36
CA ARG A 40 9.82 13.86 9.48
C ARG A 40 10.01 12.56 10.26
N TYR A 41 11.14 11.89 10.09
CA TYR A 41 11.42 10.55 10.61
C TYR A 41 12.61 10.51 11.59
N GLY A 42 13.18 11.68 11.90
CA GLY A 42 14.33 11.82 12.79
C GLY A 42 15.66 11.74 12.06
N SER A 43 16.71 12.25 12.70
CA SER A 43 18.05 12.40 12.10
C SER A 43 18.90 11.12 12.07
N ASN A 44 18.46 10.05 12.73
CA ASN A 44 19.17 8.77 12.71
C ASN A 44 18.76 7.93 11.50
N LEU A 45 19.60 7.93 10.46
CA LEU A 45 19.38 7.19 9.21
C LEU A 45 19.17 5.68 9.42
N ASP A 46 19.87 5.08 10.39
CA ASP A 46 19.78 3.64 10.67
C ASP A 46 18.40 3.24 11.23
N GLY A 47 17.61 4.21 11.71
CA GLY A 47 16.25 4.00 12.17
C GLY A 47 15.20 4.06 11.06
N TRP A 48 15.56 4.47 9.84
CA TRP A 48 14.57 4.66 8.78
C TRP A 48 14.11 3.33 8.18
N SER A 49 12.79 3.14 8.16
CA SER A 49 12.17 1.98 7.53
C SER A 49 11.13 2.42 6.51
N TRP A 50 11.18 1.82 5.31
CA TRP A 50 10.16 2.08 4.30
C TRP A 50 8.76 1.74 4.79
N GLY A 51 8.60 0.68 5.59
CA GLY A 51 7.28 0.29 6.12
C GLY A 51 6.67 1.30 7.11
N GLU A 52 7.47 2.17 7.74
CA GLU A 52 6.96 3.23 8.61
C GLU A 52 6.43 4.41 7.81
N ALA A 53 7.12 4.79 6.73
CA ALA A 53 6.67 5.84 5.83
C ALA A 53 5.54 5.34 4.91
N HIS A 54 5.68 4.13 4.40
CA HIS A 54 4.84 3.50 3.40
C HIS A 54 4.07 2.33 4.00
N TYR A 55 2.77 2.53 4.10
CA TYR A 55 1.87 1.57 4.71
C TYR A 55 0.62 1.44 3.86
N ALA A 56 0.07 0.22 3.85
CA ALA A 56 -1.26 -0.03 3.32
C ALA A 56 -2.25 0.74 4.17
N TYR A 57 -3.00 1.63 3.53
CA TYR A 57 -3.95 2.52 4.18
C TYR A 57 -5.34 2.30 3.58
N SER A 58 -6.21 1.68 4.37
CA SER A 58 -7.63 1.56 4.02
C SER A 58 -8.43 2.39 5.00
N GLU A 59 -8.81 3.60 4.57
CA GLU A 59 -9.65 4.49 5.35
C GLU A 59 -11.14 4.22 5.12
N HIS A 60 -11.93 4.41 6.17
CA HIS A 60 -13.38 4.43 6.02
C HIS A 60 -13.82 5.80 5.50
N GLU A 61 -14.42 5.85 4.31
CA GLU A 61 -14.77 7.09 3.58
C GLU A 61 -15.50 8.14 4.43
N VAL A 62 -16.45 7.70 5.27
CA VAL A 62 -17.23 8.58 6.16
C VAL A 62 -16.60 8.71 7.55
N LEU A 63 -16.53 7.60 8.30
CA LEU A 63 -16.12 7.59 9.71
C LEU A 63 -14.62 7.90 9.90
N GLY A 64 -13.80 7.62 8.88
CA GLY A 64 -12.37 7.98 8.84
C GLY A 64 -12.13 9.49 8.94
N ARG A 65 -13.08 10.28 8.41
CA ARG A 65 -12.99 11.75 8.36
C ARG A 65 -13.57 12.43 9.60
N VAL A 66 -14.16 11.68 10.52
CA VAL A 66 -14.68 12.21 11.78
C VAL A 66 -13.53 12.35 12.78
N PRO A 67 -13.28 13.58 13.30
CA PRO A 67 -12.22 13.80 14.28
C PRO A 67 -12.34 12.86 15.49
N GLY A 68 -11.24 12.16 15.80
CA GLY A 68 -11.17 11.22 16.92
C GLY A 68 -11.70 9.80 16.66
N LEU A 69 -12.41 9.56 15.54
CA LEU A 69 -12.92 8.23 15.20
C LEU A 69 -12.10 7.49 14.17
N GLY A 70 -11.33 8.20 13.32
CA GLY A 70 -10.58 7.60 12.22
C GLY A 70 -9.80 6.33 12.57
N PRO A 71 -8.98 6.32 13.64
CA PRO A 71 -8.22 5.14 14.06
C PRO A 71 -9.04 3.88 14.33
N LEU A 72 -10.33 4.00 14.65
CA LEU A 72 -11.21 2.85 14.88
C LEU A 72 -11.70 2.20 13.58
N PHE A 73 -11.75 2.98 12.51
CA PHE A 73 -12.35 2.57 11.23
C PHE A 73 -11.34 2.47 10.09
N GLU A 74 -10.07 2.75 10.36
CA GLU A 74 -8.99 2.56 9.39
C GLU A 74 -8.24 1.24 9.63
N ILE A 75 -7.61 0.75 8.56
CA ILE A 75 -6.61 -0.32 8.60
C ILE A 75 -5.30 0.29 8.12
N ARG A 76 -4.27 0.19 8.96
CA ARG A 76 -2.90 0.67 8.70
C ARG A 76 -1.92 -0.46 8.96
N LEU A 77 -1.20 -0.86 7.92
CA LEU A 77 -0.20 -1.92 8.02
C LEU A 77 1.07 -1.48 7.27
N ALA A 78 2.21 -1.49 7.95
CA ALA A 78 3.51 -1.28 7.31
C ALA A 78 3.62 -2.24 6.11
N ASN A 79 3.88 -1.71 4.91
CA ASN A 79 3.82 -2.53 3.70
C ASN A 79 4.88 -2.06 2.70
N GLY A 80 5.53 -3.02 2.06
CA GLY A 80 6.52 -2.73 1.03
C GLY A 80 5.89 -2.39 -0.31
N GLY A 81 6.73 -2.42 -1.35
CA GLY A 81 6.32 -2.12 -2.72
C GLY A 81 6.42 -0.65 -3.08
N ALA A 82 6.07 -0.38 -4.33
CA ALA A 82 5.91 0.94 -4.93
C ALA A 82 5.04 0.81 -6.20
N GLY A 83 4.63 1.93 -6.79
CA GLY A 83 3.79 1.95 -8.01
C GLY A 83 4.42 1.29 -9.25
N ASN A 84 5.73 1.03 -9.22
CA ASN A 84 6.51 0.42 -10.29
C ASN A 84 7.10 -0.96 -9.90
N THR A 85 6.57 -1.61 -8.86
CA THR A 85 6.99 -2.95 -8.42
C THR A 85 5.86 -3.96 -8.61
N VAL A 86 6.18 -5.26 -8.54
CA VAL A 86 5.17 -6.34 -8.62
C VAL A 86 4.15 -6.22 -7.48
N ASN A 87 4.59 -5.93 -6.26
CA ASN A 87 3.70 -5.53 -5.18
C ASN A 87 3.29 -4.06 -5.39
N ALA A 88 2.40 -3.83 -6.35
CA ALA A 88 1.97 -2.49 -6.72
C ALA A 88 1.40 -1.74 -5.50
N ALA A 89 2.05 -0.64 -5.16
CA ALA A 89 1.76 0.15 -3.96
C ALA A 89 2.05 1.63 -4.23
N SER A 90 1.18 2.29 -4.99
CA SER A 90 1.39 3.69 -5.36
C SER A 90 1.09 4.61 -4.18
N PHE A 91 1.73 5.77 -4.19
CA PHE A 91 1.55 6.86 -3.22
C PHE A 91 1.65 8.20 -3.93
N THR A 92 1.35 9.30 -3.22
CA THR A 92 1.51 10.66 -3.73
C THR A 92 2.15 11.57 -2.69
N VAL A 93 3.30 12.15 -3.03
CA VAL A 93 4.00 13.11 -2.17
C VAL A 93 3.27 14.46 -2.03
N ARG A 94 2.14 14.64 -2.73
CA ARG A 94 1.33 15.86 -2.67
C ARG A 94 0.50 15.98 -1.39
N ASP A 95 0.25 14.85 -0.70
CA ASP A 95 -0.39 14.88 0.61
C ASP A 95 0.69 15.11 1.68
N GLU A 96 0.82 16.35 2.17
CA GLU A 96 1.84 16.67 3.18
C GLU A 96 1.64 15.92 4.50
N LYS A 97 0.41 15.50 4.83
CA LYS A 97 0.11 14.78 6.07
C LYS A 97 0.50 13.31 5.98
N ILE A 98 0.31 12.67 4.83
CA ILE A 98 0.59 11.25 4.60
C ILE A 98 1.23 10.98 3.21
N PRO A 99 2.40 11.58 2.91
CA PRO A 99 2.96 11.68 1.55
C PRO A 99 3.36 10.33 0.94
N PHE A 100 3.57 9.33 1.78
CA PHE A 100 3.99 7.99 1.37
C PHE A 100 2.94 6.93 1.70
N ALA A 101 1.76 7.29 2.22
CA ALA A 101 0.69 6.32 2.43
C ALA A 101 0.23 5.75 1.09
N GLN A 102 -0.04 4.45 1.06
CA GLN A 102 -0.51 3.78 -0.15
C GLN A 102 -1.90 4.29 -0.52
N ASN A 103 -2.06 4.83 -1.72
CA ASN A 103 -3.34 5.28 -2.26
C ASN A 103 -3.89 4.34 -3.34
N HIS A 104 -3.10 3.33 -3.74
CA HIS A 104 -3.50 2.32 -4.69
C HIS A 104 -2.69 1.04 -4.46
N GLY A 105 -3.35 -0.11 -4.56
CA GLY A 105 -2.73 -1.42 -4.49
C GLY A 105 -3.72 -2.52 -4.89
N PRO A 106 -3.31 -3.80 -4.84
CA PRO A 106 -4.16 -4.90 -5.26
C PRO A 106 -5.31 -5.13 -4.27
N ALA A 107 -6.52 -4.77 -4.67
CA ALA A 107 -7.72 -5.09 -3.90
C ALA A 107 -7.95 -6.61 -3.78
N TYR A 108 -7.48 -7.39 -4.76
CA TYR A 108 -7.63 -8.83 -4.85
C TYR A 108 -6.38 -9.46 -5.47
N ARG A 109 -5.95 -10.60 -4.95
CA ARG A 109 -4.94 -11.47 -5.56
C ARG A 109 -5.49 -12.90 -5.62
N ALA A 110 -5.19 -13.63 -6.69
CA ALA A 110 -5.59 -15.02 -6.81
C ALA A 110 -4.60 -15.85 -7.62
N ILE A 111 -4.58 -17.14 -7.32
CA ILE A 111 -3.87 -18.18 -8.05
C ILE A 111 -4.92 -19.22 -8.41
N TYR A 112 -5.15 -19.42 -9.70
CA TYR A 112 -6.09 -20.43 -10.19
C TYR A 112 -5.32 -21.65 -10.66
N ASP A 113 -5.50 -22.76 -9.95
CA ASP A 113 -5.15 -24.07 -10.48
C ASP A 113 -6.24 -24.46 -11.49
N LEU A 114 -5.88 -24.84 -12.72
CA LEU A 114 -6.87 -25.17 -13.75
C LEU A 114 -7.24 -26.66 -13.73
N ASP A 115 -6.46 -27.50 -13.06
CA ASP A 115 -6.72 -28.92 -12.92
C ASP A 115 -5.94 -29.50 -11.71
N PRO A 116 -6.56 -29.58 -10.51
CA PRO A 116 -7.97 -29.33 -10.20
C PRO A 116 -8.26 -27.90 -9.67
N LEU A 117 -9.36 -27.29 -10.16
CA LEU A 117 -9.84 -25.95 -9.76
C LEU A 117 -9.99 -25.72 -8.26
N GLY A 118 -10.29 -26.77 -7.50
CA GLY A 118 -10.48 -26.71 -6.04
C GLY A 118 -9.21 -26.42 -5.23
N GLN A 119 -8.03 -26.38 -5.87
CA GLN A 119 -6.76 -25.95 -5.25
C GLN A 119 -6.44 -24.47 -5.47
N SER A 120 -7.38 -23.70 -6.04
CA SER A 120 -7.21 -22.26 -6.23
C SER A 120 -7.11 -21.53 -4.89
N LEU A 121 -6.37 -20.42 -4.88
CA LEU A 121 -6.09 -19.58 -3.73
C LEU A 121 -6.50 -18.14 -4.03
N PHE A 122 -6.94 -17.40 -3.02
CA PHE A 122 -7.23 -15.98 -3.16
C PHE A 122 -6.98 -15.22 -1.87
N ILE A 123 -6.89 -13.90 -1.96
CA ILE A 123 -6.92 -13.01 -0.82
C ILE A 123 -7.41 -11.63 -1.28
N HIS A 124 -8.02 -10.88 -0.37
CA HIS A 124 -8.35 -9.48 -0.59
C HIS A 124 -7.86 -8.65 0.60
N ASN A 125 -7.72 -7.34 0.44
CA ASN A 125 -6.86 -6.51 1.29
C ASN A 125 -7.38 -6.18 2.71
N THR A 126 -8.62 -6.53 3.05
CA THR A 126 -9.23 -6.21 4.36
C THR A 126 -9.78 -7.45 5.05
N GLY A 127 -11.07 -7.70 4.92
CA GLY A 127 -11.80 -8.86 5.41
C GLY A 127 -13.19 -8.87 4.78
N GLN A 128 -13.81 -10.05 4.69
CA GLN A 128 -15.02 -10.25 3.87
C GLN A 128 -16.21 -9.37 4.27
N SER A 129 -16.23 -8.79 5.47
CA SER A 129 -17.29 -7.92 5.97
C SER A 129 -16.95 -6.44 5.80
N GLY A 130 -17.93 -5.65 5.35
CA GLY A 130 -17.86 -4.18 5.41
C GLY A 130 -18.28 -3.60 6.76
N ASN A 131 -18.73 -4.41 7.72
CA ASN A 131 -19.16 -3.94 9.04
C ASN A 131 -17.93 -3.84 9.99
N PRO A 132 -17.56 -2.64 10.50
CA PRO A 132 -16.43 -2.46 11.40
C PRO A 132 -16.48 -3.28 12.70
N LEU A 133 -17.67 -3.72 13.10
CA LEU A 133 -17.89 -4.55 14.29
C LEU A 133 -17.80 -6.06 14.01
N SER A 134 -17.61 -6.46 12.75
CA SER A 134 -17.43 -7.87 12.39
C SER A 134 -16.00 -8.32 12.67
N SER A 135 -15.85 -9.55 13.16
CA SER A 135 -14.55 -10.24 13.21
C SER A 135 -13.92 -10.36 11.82
N HIS A 136 -14.73 -10.35 10.75
CA HIS A 136 -14.30 -10.46 9.36
C HIS A 136 -14.13 -9.09 8.67
N TYR A 137 -13.95 -8.00 9.42
CA TYR A 137 -13.73 -6.67 8.82
C TYR A 137 -12.31 -6.48 8.29
N ARG A 138 -11.32 -7.08 8.96
CA ARG A 138 -9.89 -6.86 8.72
C ARG A 138 -9.03 -8.12 8.90
N ASP A 139 -9.66 -9.30 8.96
CA ASP A 139 -9.02 -10.57 9.28
C ASP A 139 -8.08 -11.10 8.20
N PHE A 140 -8.18 -10.61 6.95
CA PHE A 140 -7.23 -10.92 5.88
C PHE A 140 -6.11 -9.89 5.75
N ALA A 141 -6.16 -8.75 6.44
CA ALA A 141 -5.28 -7.63 6.16
C ALA A 141 -3.78 -7.97 6.37
N GLU A 142 -3.46 -8.72 7.43
CA GLU A 142 -2.08 -9.16 7.71
C GLU A 142 -1.61 -10.22 6.71
N MET A 143 -2.43 -11.24 6.44
CA MET A 143 -2.15 -12.25 5.41
C MET A 143 -1.91 -11.62 4.04
N TRP A 144 -2.76 -10.66 3.66
CA TRP A 144 -2.62 -9.92 2.41
C TRP A 144 -1.33 -9.10 2.37
N ARG A 145 -0.91 -8.46 3.47
CA ARG A 145 0.37 -7.74 3.55
C ARG A 145 1.53 -8.72 3.33
N ASP A 146 1.46 -9.89 3.94
CA ASP A 146 2.53 -10.90 3.93
C ASP A 146 2.57 -11.72 2.63
N GLY A 147 1.62 -11.49 1.72
CA GLY A 147 1.53 -12.22 0.46
C GLY A 147 0.98 -13.63 0.62
N GLU A 148 0.27 -13.89 1.71
CA GLU A 148 -0.41 -15.14 2.00
C GLU A 148 -1.81 -15.18 1.37
N TYR A 149 -2.38 -16.39 1.31
CA TYR A 149 -3.66 -16.65 0.65
C TYR A 149 -4.54 -17.59 1.47
N VAL A 150 -5.85 -17.49 1.24
CA VAL A 150 -6.86 -18.44 1.73
C VAL A 150 -7.36 -19.34 0.58
N PRO A 151 -7.81 -20.56 0.87
CA PRO A 151 -8.32 -21.47 -0.16
C PRO A 151 -9.64 -20.98 -0.77
N LEU A 152 -9.75 -21.08 -2.09
CA LEU A 152 -11.01 -20.91 -2.82
C LEU A 152 -11.73 -22.26 -2.91
N LEU A 153 -12.45 -22.62 -1.85
CA LEU A 153 -13.16 -23.91 -1.78
C LEU A 153 -14.30 -23.99 -2.81
N MET A 154 -14.27 -25.03 -3.64
CA MET A 154 -15.31 -25.28 -4.66
C MET A 154 -16.09 -26.59 -4.42
N ASN A 155 -15.55 -27.50 -3.61
CA ASN A 155 -16.25 -28.73 -3.25
C ASN A 155 -17.25 -28.44 -2.13
N ARG A 156 -18.51 -28.82 -2.34
CA ARG A 156 -19.59 -28.57 -1.38
C ARG A 156 -19.32 -29.16 0.01
N ALA A 157 -18.83 -30.40 0.11
CA ALA A 157 -18.56 -31.03 1.40
C ALA A 157 -17.44 -30.30 2.16
N GLN A 158 -16.41 -29.82 1.45
CA GLN A 158 -15.35 -28.99 2.05
C GLN A 158 -15.92 -27.65 2.53
N ILE A 159 -16.75 -26.97 1.72
CA ILE A 159 -17.39 -25.70 2.10
C ILE A 159 -18.25 -25.88 3.35
N GLU A 160 -19.10 -26.91 3.38
CA GLU A 160 -19.97 -27.21 4.52
C GLU A 160 -19.13 -27.51 5.79
N SER A 161 -18.03 -28.26 5.66
CA SER A 161 -17.13 -28.57 6.78
C SER A 161 -16.37 -27.35 7.33
N ALA A 162 -16.05 -26.38 6.47
CA ALA A 162 -15.32 -25.16 6.83
C ALA A 162 -16.25 -23.99 7.17
N SER A 163 -17.57 -24.19 7.12
CA SER A 163 -18.55 -23.12 7.31
C SER A 163 -18.60 -22.63 8.75
N ILE A 164 -18.72 -21.31 8.93
CA ILE A 164 -18.94 -20.69 10.25
C ILE A 164 -20.43 -20.64 10.62
N GLY A 165 -21.33 -20.90 9.68
CA GLY A 165 -22.77 -20.88 9.87
C GLY A 165 -23.54 -21.03 8.56
N THR A 166 -24.84 -21.33 8.66
CA THR A 166 -25.73 -21.51 7.51
C THR A 166 -26.95 -20.60 7.66
N LEU A 167 -27.18 -19.75 6.65
CA LEU A 167 -28.40 -18.95 6.55
C LEU A 167 -29.33 -19.58 5.52
N ARG A 168 -30.54 -19.93 5.94
CA ARG A 168 -31.61 -20.38 5.02
C ARG A 168 -32.56 -19.24 4.77
N LEU A 169 -32.65 -18.81 3.51
CA LEU A 169 -33.65 -17.85 3.06
C LEU A 169 -34.88 -18.62 2.57
N SER A 170 -36.04 -18.33 3.16
CA SER A 170 -37.34 -18.75 2.64
C SER A 170 -38.10 -17.53 2.14
N PRO A 171 -38.99 -17.68 1.14
CA PRO A 171 -39.89 -16.62 0.72
C PRO A 171 -40.73 -16.05 1.87
#